data_AF-A0A8T4ZYV0-F1
#
_entry.id   AF-A0A8T4ZYV0-F1
#
_cell.length_a   1.000
_cell.length_b   1.000
_cell.length_c   1.000
_cell.angle_alpha   90.00
_cell.angle_beta   90.00
_cell.angle_gamma   90.00
#
_symmetry.space_group_name_H-M   'P 1'
#
loop_
_entity.id
_entity.type
_entity.pdbx_description
1 polymer ?
#
loop_
_entity_poly.entity_id
_entity_poly.type
_entity_poly.pdbx_seq_one_letter_code
_entity_poly.pdbx_strand_id
1 'polypeptide(L)'
;IFRVNTLDGFKLKVAVVALTQTRIKTSLEKKIRSIMKRIVEEKARNLTFEQMAHEIVLGKLASDIYNEAKKIAALRHVGVRKSELLMTPN
;
A
#
# COMPACT_ATOMS: atom_id res chain seq x y z
N ILE A 1 6.01 4.68 -1.83
CA ILE A 1 5.95 5.48 -0.57
C ILE A 1 4.73 6.37 -0.67
N PHE A 2 3.82 6.24 0.28
CA PHE A 2 2.54 6.94 0.31
C PHE A 2 2.36 7.56 1.68
N ARG A 3 1.93 8.81 1.72
CA ARG A 3 1.53 9.50 2.95
C ARG A 3 0.02 9.53 2.98
N VAL A 4 -0.58 9.01 4.03
CA VAL A 4 -2.03 8.86 4.16
C VAL A 4 -2.47 9.27 5.54
N ASN A 5 -3.73 9.70 5.65
CA ASN A 5 -4.37 10.04 6.91
C ASN A 5 -5.41 8.97 7.20
N THR A 6 -5.42 8.44 8.42
CA THR A 6 -6.47 7.52 8.86
C THR A 6 -7.70 8.28 9.30
N LEU A 7 -8.81 7.56 9.49
CA LEU A 7 -10.08 8.13 9.94
C LEU A 7 -9.94 8.85 11.30
N ASP A 8 -9.14 8.30 12.21
CA ASP A 8 -8.90 8.88 13.54
C ASP A 8 -7.92 10.08 13.53
N GLY A 9 -7.50 10.53 12.34
CA GLY A 9 -6.62 11.71 12.19
C GLY A 9 -5.12 11.43 12.29
N PHE A 10 -4.69 10.17 12.41
CA PHE A 10 -3.26 9.84 12.39
C PHE A 10 -2.67 10.02 10.99
N LYS A 11 -1.48 10.61 10.91
CA LYS A 11 -0.72 10.71 9.66
C LYS A 11 0.28 9.58 9.59
N LEU A 12 0.19 8.76 8.55
CA LEU A 12 1.07 7.61 8.32
C LEU A 12 1.84 7.76 7.03
N LYS A 13 3.07 7.24 7.03
CA LYS A 13 3.85 7.01 5.83
C LYS A 13 4.07 5.52 5.64
N VAL A 14 3.51 4.98 4.56
CA VAL A 14 3.58 3.56 4.21
C VAL A 14 4.47 3.38 2.98
N ALA A 15 5.55 2.62 3.14
CA ALA A 15 6.45 2.25 2.08
C ALA A 15 6.12 0.83 1.59
N VAL A 16 5.30 0.76 0.53
CA VAL A 16 5.01 -0.50 -0.19
C VAL A 16 6.07 -0.75 -1.26
N VAL A 17 6.45 -2.01 -1.43
CA VAL A 17 7.35 -2.52 -2.48
C VAL A 17 6.61 -3.59 -3.29
N ALA A 18 6.79 -3.57 -4.61
CA ALA A 18 6.46 -4.69 -5.47
C ALA A 18 7.65 -5.02 -6.36
N LEU A 19 7.92 -6.31 -6.49
CA LEU A 19 8.96 -6.87 -7.33
C LEU A 19 8.27 -7.66 -8.45
N THR A 20 8.61 -7.35 -9.70
CA THR A 20 8.13 -8.07 -10.88
C THR A 20 9.01 -9.30 -11.16
N GLN A 21 8.46 -10.30 -11.84
CA GLN A 21 9.26 -11.46 -12.27
C GLN A 21 10.13 -11.14 -13.47
N THR A 22 9.65 -10.27 -14.36
CA THR A 22 10.34 -9.84 -15.59
C THR A 22 10.47 -8.32 -15.64
N ARG A 23 11.31 -7.85 -16.56
CA ARG A 23 11.42 -6.42 -16.85
C ARG A 23 10.11 -5.92 -17.47
N ILE A 24 9.56 -4.85 -16.92
CA ILE A 24 8.32 -4.23 -17.40
C ILE A 24 8.60 -2.84 -17.98
N LYS A 25 7.65 -2.33 -18.78
CA LYS A 25 7.70 -0.97 -19.33
C LYS A 25 7.37 0.05 -18.23
N THR A 26 7.94 1.24 -18.34
CA THR A 26 7.69 2.36 -17.41
C THR A 26 6.22 2.78 -17.34
N SER A 27 5.44 2.59 -18.40
CA SER A 27 3.99 2.83 -18.40
C SER A 27 3.23 1.87 -17.48
N LEU A 28 3.64 0.60 -17.41
CA LEU A 28 3.06 -0.39 -16.52
C LEU A 28 3.49 -0.14 -15.07
N GLU A 29 4.74 0.26 -14.84
CA GLU A 29 5.23 0.67 -13.52
C GLU A 29 4.37 1.80 -12.94
N LYS A 30 4.09 2.84 -13.75
CA LYS A 30 3.22 3.94 -13.34
C LYS A 30 1.80 3.46 -13.02
N LYS A 31 1.23 2.55 -13.82
CA LYS A 31 -0.10 1.97 -13.55
C LYS A 31 -0.14 1.20 -12.23
N ILE A 32 0.85 0.35 -11.96
CA ILE A 32 0.96 -0.40 -10.70
C ILE A 32 1.07 0.57 -9.52
N ARG A 33 1.87 1.64 -9.66
CA ARG A 33 2.02 2.66 -8.62
C ARG A 33 0.72 3.40 -8.33
N SER A 34 -0.09 3.68 -9.35
CA SER A 34 -1.42 4.26 -9.19
C SER A 34 -2.39 3.32 -8.45
N ILE A 35 -2.35 2.02 -8.74
CA ILE A 35 -3.16 1.01 -8.03
C ILE A 35 -2.76 0.93 -6.56
N MET A 36 -1.46 0.85 -6.29
CA MET A 36 -0.96 0.87 -4.90
C MET A 36 -1.44 2.11 -4.16
N LYS A 37 -1.34 3.29 -4.78
CA LYS A 37 -1.80 4.55 -4.19
C LYS A 37 -3.30 4.47 -3.84
N ARG A 38 -4.12 4.07 -4.81
CA ARG A 38 -5.57 3.95 -4.65
C ARG A 38 -5.95 3.03 -3.50
N ILE A 39 -5.38 1.82 -3.44
CA ILE A 39 -5.71 0.83 -2.41
C ILE A 39 -5.30 1.33 -1.02
N VAL A 40 -4.10 1.91 -0.90
CA VAL A 40 -3.62 2.45 0.39
C VAL A 40 -4.50 3.63 0.84
N GLU A 41 -4.93 4.50 -0.07
CA GLU A 41 -5.83 5.63 0.23
C GLU A 41 -7.27 5.19 0.54
N GLU A 42 -7.79 4.16 -0.11
CA GLU A 42 -9.09 3.56 0.22
C GLU A 42 -9.06 2.94 1.63
N LYS A 43 -8.03 2.14 1.93
CA LYS A 43 -7.87 1.51 3.24
C LYS A 43 -7.68 2.53 4.35
N ALA A 44 -6.86 3.56 4.14
CA ALA A 44 -6.65 4.61 5.12
C ALA A 44 -7.93 5.42 5.41
N ARG A 45 -8.80 5.62 4.40
CA ARG A 45 -10.07 6.34 4.60
C ARG A 45 -11.13 5.51 5.32
N ASN A 46 -11.10 4.18 5.18
CA ASN A 46 -12.14 3.31 5.71
C ASN A 46 -11.80 2.69 7.07
N LEU A 47 -10.51 2.64 7.45
CA LEU A 47 -10.04 1.94 8.64
C LEU A 47 -9.48 2.90 9.69
N THR A 48 -9.59 2.50 10.95
CA THR A 48 -8.90 3.15 12.07
C THR A 48 -7.40 2.81 12.06
N PHE A 49 -6.60 3.56 12.82
CA PHE A 49 -5.15 3.34 12.90
C PHE A 49 -4.80 1.91 13.35
N GLU A 50 -5.44 1.41 14.42
CA GLU A 50 -5.22 0.05 14.91
C GLU A 50 -5.56 -1.01 13.85
N GLN A 51 -6.73 -0.89 13.21
CA GLN A 51 -7.16 -1.84 12.18
C GLN A 51 -6.19 -1.84 11.01
N MET A 52 -5.76 -0.66 10.56
CA MET A 52 -4.79 -0.54 9.49
C MET A 52 -3.44 -1.16 9.88
N ALA A 53 -2.97 -0.95 11.11
CA ALA A 53 -1.75 -1.56 11.61
C ALA A 53 -1.84 -3.09 11.61
N HIS A 54 -2.96 -3.66 12.08
CA HIS A 54 -3.21 -5.10 12.02
C HIS A 54 -3.20 -5.63 10.59
N GLU A 55 -3.87 -4.97 9.64
CA GLU A 55 -3.88 -5.41 8.24
C GLU A 55 -2.49 -5.35 7.58
N ILE A 56 -1.67 -4.36 7.95
CA ILE A 56 -0.28 -4.23 7.47
C ILE A 56 0.56 -5.40 8.01
N VAL A 57 0.47 -5.70 9.31
CA VAL A 57 1.24 -6.79 9.94
C VAL A 57 0.82 -8.16 9.39
N LEU A 58 -0.49 -8.36 9.19
CA LEU A 58 -1.03 -9.60 8.63
C LEU A 58 -0.80 -9.74 7.11
N GLY A 59 -0.32 -8.69 6.43
CA GLY A 59 -0.09 -8.71 4.99
C GLY A 59 -1.36 -8.66 4.14
N LYS A 60 -2.52 -8.33 4.72
CA LYS A 60 -3.78 -8.18 3.95
C LYS A 60 -3.67 -7.04 2.93
N LEU A 61 -3.11 -5.91 3.34
CA LEU A 61 -2.86 -4.76 2.44
C LEU A 61 -2.00 -5.16 1.24
N ALA A 62 -0.95 -5.95 1.47
CA ALA A 62 -0.07 -6.44 0.41
C ALA A 62 -0.79 -7.42 -0.53
N SER A 63 -1.65 -8.28 0.02
CA SER A 63 -2.46 -9.24 -0.73
C SER A 63 -3.47 -8.55 -1.65
N ASP A 64 -4.14 -7.50 -1.16
CA ASP A 64 -5.09 -6.70 -1.95
C ASP A 64 -4.38 -6.05 -3.14
N ILE A 65 -3.21 -5.45 -2.89
CA ILE A 65 -2.37 -4.85 -3.94
C ILE A 65 -1.92 -5.90 -4.96
N TYR A 66 -1.51 -7.08 -4.50
CA TYR A 66 -1.09 -8.17 -5.37
C TYR A 66 -2.22 -8.63 -6.31
N ASN A 67 -3.43 -8.78 -5.78
CA ASN A 67 -4.58 -9.26 -6.55
C ASN A 67 -5.02 -8.30 -7.66
N GLU A 68 -4.89 -6.99 -7.47
CA GLU A 68 -5.16 -6.01 -8.51
C GLU A 68 -3.98 -5.85 -9.47
N ALA A 69 -2.76 -5.83 -8.96
CA ALA A 69 -1.58 -5.58 -9.78
C ALA A 69 -1.18 -6.80 -10.64
N LYS A 70 -1.51 -8.04 -10.23
CA LYS A 70 -1.28 -9.25 -11.05
C LYS A 70 -2.05 -9.25 -12.37
N LYS A 71 -3.18 -8.52 -12.44
CA LYS A 71 -3.96 -8.36 -13.69
C LYS A 71 -3.20 -7.56 -14.75
N ILE A 72 -2.20 -6.78 -14.33
CA ILE A 72 -1.39 -5.93 -15.22
C ILE A 72 -0.06 -6.58 -15.57
N ALA A 73 0.63 -7.15 -14.57
CA ALA A 73 1.95 -7.74 -14.77
C ALA A 73 2.21 -8.88 -13.77
N ALA A 74 3.06 -9.84 -14.16
CA ALA A 74 3.49 -10.92 -13.28
C ALA A 74 4.39 -10.38 -12.15
N LEU A 75 3.91 -10.49 -10.91
CA LEU A 75 4.61 -10.07 -9.71
C LEU A 75 5.25 -11.28 -9.02
N ARG A 76 6.44 -11.07 -8.43
CA ARG A 76 7.16 -12.06 -7.60
C ARG A 76 6.82 -11.87 -6.13
N HIS A 77 6.80 -10.62 -5.67
CA HIS A 77 6.57 -10.29 -4.27
C HIS A 77 5.95 -8.90 -4.17
N VAL A 78 5.00 -8.74 -3.24
CA VAL A 78 4.43 -7.47 -2.84
C VAL A 78 4.41 -7.44 -1.32
N GLY A 79 4.85 -6.34 -0.73
CA GLY A 79 4.94 -6.23 0.72
C GLY A 79 5.07 -4.79 1.20
N VAL A 80 4.76 -4.57 2.48
CA VAL A 80 5.05 -3.32 3.16
C VAL A 80 6.46 -3.41 3.74
N ARG A 81 7.38 -2.58 3.24
CA ARG A 81 8.77 -2.53 3.70
C ARG A 81 8.93 -1.75 5.00
N LYS A 82 8.17 -0.67 5.16
CA LYS A 82 8.23 0.20 6.34
C LYS A 82 6.93 0.96 6.53
N SER A 83 6.49 1.10 7.77
CA SER A 83 5.44 2.02 8.19
C SER A 83 6.01 3.00 9.21
N GLU A 84 5.75 4.29 9.04
CA GLU A 84 6.17 5.36 9.96
C GLU A 84 4.94 6.17 10.39
N LEU A 85 4.80 6.39 11.69
CA LEU A 85 3.84 7.33 12.24
C LEU A 85 4.44 8.74 12.16
N LEU A 86 3.78 9.65 11.43
CA LEU A 86 4.27 11.02 11.23
C LEU A 86 3.67 11.99 12.24
N MET A 87 2.42 11.79 12.63
CA MET A 87 1.69 12.70 13.51
C MET A 87 0.59 11.93 14.23
N THR A 88 0.54 12.10 15.54
CA THR A 88 -0.58 11.72 16.39
C THR A 88 -1.56 12.89 16.48
N PRO A 89 -2.89 12.66 16.40
CA PRO A 89 -3.85 13.66 16.80
C PRO A 89 -3.67 13.98 18.30
N ASN A 90 -3.88 15.25 18.66
CA ASN A 90 -3.89 15.70 20.06
C ASN A 90 -5.22 15.39 20.74
#